data_AF-A0AAF0WQE0-F1
#
_entry.id   AF-A0AAF0WQE0-F1
#
_cell.length_a   1.000
_cell.length_b   1.000
_cell.length_c   1.000
_cell.angle_alpha   90.00
_cell.angle_beta   90.00
_cell.angle_gamma   90.00
#
_symmetry.space_group_name_H-M   'P 1'
#
loop_
_entity.id
_entity.type
_entity.pdbx_description
1 polymer ?
#
loop_
_entity_poly.entity_id
_entity_poly.type
_entity_poly.pdbx_seq_one_letter_code
_entity_poly.pdbx_strand_id
1 'polypeptide(L)'
;MSKFTKLCRESSRHSSGSSSFVCGICADRRPSKKSFAIKGCTHSYCSDCVRQYVTCKIEDRITRIYCPVSGCHGSLKPEHCRSILPSKVYDKWGDALCEAMISARDKFYCPFKDCSALLVKGTDYRDIFESECPMCHRLFCAKCKVPWHSEITCREFQKLHKDEREREDIMLMQLAKKKKWARCSKCKFYVERTEGCLAMRCRCGHTFCYNCGAYVSDHYCTNCKH
;
A
#
# COMPACT_ATOMS: atom_id res chain seq x y z
N MET A 1 -70.09 6.29 -26.52
CA MET A 1 -71.10 5.28 -26.12
C MET A 1 -70.46 3.90 -26.24
N SER A 2 -69.96 3.35 -25.14
CA SER A 2 -70.65 2.30 -24.37
C SER A 2 -70.89 1.01 -25.14
N LYS A 3 -70.06 0.00 -24.86
CA LYS A 3 -70.42 -1.30 -24.24
C LYS A 3 -69.66 -2.45 -24.87
N PHE A 4 -68.83 -3.11 -24.07
CA PHE A 4 -68.98 -4.56 -23.90
C PHE A 4 -68.72 -4.90 -22.45
N THR A 5 -69.81 -5.19 -21.74
CA THR A 5 -69.84 -5.79 -20.42
C THR A 5 -70.06 -7.28 -20.62
N LYS A 6 -69.22 -8.14 -20.03
CA LYS A 6 -69.72 -9.42 -19.48
C LYS A 6 -68.82 -10.01 -18.38
N LEU A 7 -69.35 -9.84 -17.17
CA LEU A 7 -69.47 -10.79 -16.06
C LEU A 7 -68.23 -11.31 -15.32
N CYS A 8 -68.21 -10.90 -14.05
CA CYS A 8 -67.47 -11.48 -12.94
C CYS A 8 -67.68 -12.99 -12.80
N ARG A 9 -66.61 -13.68 -12.39
CA ARG A 9 -66.70 -14.92 -11.63
C ARG A 9 -65.92 -14.70 -10.33
N GLU A 10 -66.63 -14.49 -9.24
CA GLU A 10 -66.06 -14.61 -7.90
C GLU A 10 -65.90 -16.09 -7.58
N SER A 11 -64.75 -16.42 -6.99
CA SER A 11 -64.59 -17.60 -6.15
C SER A 11 -63.70 -17.19 -5.00
N SER A 12 -64.35 -16.88 -3.88
CA SER A 12 -63.73 -16.74 -2.57
C SER A 12 -63.14 -18.07 -2.12
N ARG A 13 -61.92 -18.07 -1.56
CA ARG A 13 -61.50 -18.95 -0.46
C ARG A 13 -60.17 -18.48 0.17
N HIS A 14 -60.30 -18.10 1.44
CA HIS A 14 -59.34 -18.11 2.55
C HIS A 14 -57.98 -17.41 2.47
N SER A 15 -57.95 -16.32 3.25
CA SER A 15 -56.84 -15.70 3.96
C SER A 15 -55.69 -16.63 4.38
N SER A 16 -54.55 -16.39 3.76
CA SER A 16 -53.27 -16.23 4.47
C SER A 16 -52.62 -15.02 3.83
N GLY A 17 -52.91 -13.83 4.36
CA GLY A 17 -52.51 -12.56 3.76
C GLY A 17 -50.99 -12.41 3.72
N SER A 18 -50.33 -12.95 2.71
CA SER A 18 -48.96 -12.60 2.42
C SER A 18 -48.98 -11.19 1.84
N SER A 19 -48.62 -10.19 2.65
CA SER A 19 -48.35 -8.85 2.14
C SER A 19 -47.34 -8.95 0.99
N SER A 20 -47.57 -8.17 -0.06
CA SER A 20 -46.72 -8.14 -1.25
C SER A 20 -46.33 -6.70 -1.56
N PHE A 21 -45.19 -6.52 -2.24
CA PHE A 21 -44.65 -5.22 -2.63
C PHE A 21 -44.13 -5.29 -4.07
N VAL A 22 -43.93 -4.13 -4.70
CA VAL A 22 -43.32 -4.01 -6.03
C VAL A 22 -41.85 -3.63 -5.87
N CYS A 23 -40.95 -4.40 -6.49
CA CYS A 23 -39.51 -4.14 -6.41
C CYS A 23 -39.10 -2.96 -7.32
N GLY A 24 -38.37 -1.98 -6.79
CA GLY A 24 -37.89 -0.83 -7.57
C GLY A 24 -36.79 -1.12 -8.60
N ILE A 25 -36.27 -2.34 -8.70
CA ILE A 25 -35.25 -2.74 -9.70
C ILE A 25 -35.88 -3.58 -10.81
N CYS A 26 -36.58 -4.68 -10.48
CA CYS A 26 -37.16 -5.56 -11.49
C CYS A 26 -38.63 -5.27 -11.82
N ALA A 27 -39.27 -4.34 -11.12
CA ALA A 27 -40.70 -3.99 -11.25
C ALA A 27 -41.70 -5.15 -10.98
N ASP A 28 -41.25 -6.30 -10.49
CA ASP A 28 -42.11 -7.44 -10.16
C ASP A 28 -42.80 -7.28 -8.80
N ARG A 29 -44.00 -7.87 -8.65
CA ARG A 29 -44.62 -8.13 -7.35
C ARG A 29 -43.92 -9.30 -6.65
N ARG A 30 -43.44 -9.06 -5.44
CA ARG A 30 -42.75 -10.06 -4.60
C ARG A 30 -43.41 -10.15 -3.21
N PRO A 31 -43.35 -11.32 -2.55
CA PRO A 31 -43.80 -11.44 -1.17
C PRO A 31 -42.98 -10.55 -0.23
N SER A 32 -43.59 -9.89 0.75
CA SER A 32 -42.90 -9.02 1.70
C SER A 32 -41.76 -9.72 2.46
N LYS A 33 -41.82 -11.05 2.63
CA LYS A 33 -40.75 -11.86 3.22
C LYS A 33 -39.43 -11.82 2.43
N LYS A 34 -39.49 -11.52 1.13
CA LYS A 34 -38.32 -11.35 0.25
C LYS A 34 -37.92 -9.87 0.07
N SER A 35 -38.56 -8.96 0.81
CA SER A 35 -38.17 -7.55 0.79
C SER A 35 -36.83 -7.37 1.50
N PHE A 36 -36.04 -6.45 0.98
CA PHE A 36 -34.78 -6.00 1.55
C PHE A 36 -34.83 -4.48 1.66
N ALA A 37 -34.70 -3.98 2.88
CA ALA A 37 -34.71 -2.56 3.18
C ALA A 37 -33.27 -2.03 3.31
N ILE A 38 -32.98 -0.95 2.61
CA ILE A 38 -31.68 -0.27 2.71
C ILE A 38 -31.75 0.73 3.87
N LYS A 39 -30.85 0.60 4.86
CA LYS A 39 -30.78 1.55 5.97
C LYS A 39 -30.49 2.97 5.46
N GLY A 40 -31.24 3.94 5.97
CA GLY A 40 -31.13 5.35 5.58
C GLY A 40 -32.07 5.76 4.43
N CYS A 41 -32.99 4.90 3.99
CA CYS A 41 -34.09 5.27 3.10
C CYS A 41 -35.30 4.33 3.23
N THR A 42 -36.41 4.63 2.55
CA THR A 42 -37.63 3.83 2.52
C THR A 42 -37.79 3.00 1.24
N HIS A 43 -36.81 3.04 0.33
CA HIS A 43 -36.85 2.30 -0.92
C HIS A 43 -36.72 0.79 -0.68
N SER A 44 -37.58 0.02 -1.35
CA SER A 44 -37.74 -1.42 -1.14
C SER A 44 -37.38 -2.21 -2.38
N TYR A 45 -36.59 -3.25 -2.21
CA TYR A 45 -36.11 -4.12 -3.28
C TYR A 45 -36.27 -5.58 -2.89
N CYS A 46 -36.32 -6.50 -3.85
CA CYS A 46 -36.23 -7.91 -3.50
C CYS A 46 -34.77 -8.29 -3.23
N SER A 47 -34.57 -9.29 -2.35
CA SER A 47 -33.24 -9.80 -1.99
C SER A 47 -32.41 -10.21 -3.21
N ASP A 48 -33.06 -10.78 -4.24
CA ASP A 48 -32.40 -11.24 -5.46
C ASP A 48 -31.80 -10.06 -6.26
N CYS A 49 -32.56 -8.96 -6.39
CA CYS A 49 -32.09 -7.76 -7.07
C CYS A 49 -30.99 -7.05 -6.30
N VAL A 50 -31.09 -6.97 -4.97
CA VAL A 50 -30.02 -6.37 -4.14
C VAL A 50 -28.74 -7.19 -4.24
N ARG A 51 -28.84 -8.53 -4.17
CA ARG A 51 -27.70 -9.42 -4.35
C ARG A 51 -27.02 -9.18 -5.70
N GLN A 52 -27.80 -9.14 -6.78
CA GLN A 52 -27.25 -8.93 -8.12
C GLN A 52 -26.60 -7.55 -8.24
N TYR A 53 -27.28 -6.52 -7.76
CA TYR A 53 -26.79 -5.13 -7.76
C TYR A 53 -25.46 -5.01 -7.02
N VAL A 54 -25.37 -5.54 -5.80
CA VAL A 54 -24.13 -5.55 -5.02
C VAL A 54 -23.03 -6.30 -5.76
N THR A 55 -23.33 -7.48 -6.30
CA THR A 55 -22.36 -8.29 -7.05
C THR A 55 -21.75 -7.50 -8.21
N CYS A 56 -22.58 -6.88 -9.04
CA CYS A 56 -22.11 -6.05 -10.16
C CYS A 56 -21.28 -4.86 -9.68
N LYS A 57 -21.67 -4.18 -8.60
CA LYS A 57 -20.88 -3.05 -8.06
C LYS A 57 -19.50 -3.45 -7.57
N ILE A 58 -19.37 -4.63 -6.96
CA ILE A 58 -18.06 -5.15 -6.55
C ILE A 58 -17.21 -5.54 -7.76
N GLU A 59 -17.82 -6.11 -8.81
CA GLU A 59 -17.14 -6.38 -10.09
C GLU A 59 -16.64 -5.09 -10.75
N ASP A 60 -17.41 -4.00 -10.67
CA ASP A 60 -17.04 -2.66 -11.12
C ASP A 60 -16.00 -1.97 -10.20
N ARG A 61 -15.46 -2.67 -9.18
CA ARG A 61 -14.55 -2.13 -8.15
C ARG A 61 -15.12 -0.98 -7.33
N ILE A 62 -16.45 -0.89 -7.23
CA ILE A 62 -17.15 0.11 -6.40
C ILE A 62 -17.42 -0.49 -5.02
N THR A 63 -16.65 -0.06 -4.02
CA THR A 63 -16.75 -0.59 -2.65
C THR A 63 -17.77 0.13 -1.77
N ARG A 64 -18.09 1.39 -2.10
CA ARG A 64 -19.12 2.20 -1.43
C ARG A 64 -20.41 2.14 -2.22
N ILE A 65 -21.33 1.29 -1.76
CA ILE A 65 -22.57 1.00 -2.47
C ILE A 65 -23.73 1.75 -1.80
N TYR A 66 -24.41 2.56 -2.60
CA TYR A 66 -25.59 3.33 -2.19
C TYR A 66 -26.87 2.78 -2.81
N CYS A 67 -28.00 3.26 -2.28
CA CYS A 67 -29.31 3.03 -2.84
C CYS A 67 -29.32 3.29 -4.36
N PRO A 68 -29.92 2.41 -5.18
CA PRO A 68 -30.01 2.60 -6.63
C PRO A 68 -30.69 3.89 -7.08
N VAL A 69 -31.55 4.47 -6.24
CA VAL A 69 -32.25 5.73 -6.54
C VAL A 69 -31.27 6.90 -6.47
N SER A 70 -31.17 7.64 -7.58
CA SER A 70 -30.33 8.84 -7.69
C SER A 70 -30.69 9.88 -6.63
N GLY A 71 -29.66 10.45 -5.98
CA GLY A 71 -29.84 11.44 -4.91
C GLY A 71 -30.23 10.84 -3.55
N CYS A 72 -30.41 9.52 -3.44
CA CYS A 72 -30.66 8.87 -2.17
C CYS A 72 -29.36 8.55 -1.43
N HIS A 73 -29.29 8.88 -0.14
CA HIS A 73 -28.13 8.63 0.72
C HIS A 73 -28.19 7.31 1.49
N GLY A 74 -29.19 6.46 1.23
CA GLY A 74 -29.25 5.12 1.81
C GLY A 74 -28.02 4.31 1.43
N SER A 75 -27.43 3.58 2.38
CA SER A 75 -26.17 2.86 2.18
C SER A 75 -26.32 1.36 2.42
N LEU A 76 -25.69 0.57 1.55
CA LEU A 76 -25.53 -0.86 1.72
C LEU A 76 -24.18 -1.15 2.34
N LYS A 77 -24.18 -1.86 3.46
CA LYS A 77 -22.96 -2.31 4.14
C LYS A 77 -22.90 -3.84 4.12
N PRO A 78 -21.69 -4.45 4.13
CA PRO A 78 -21.54 -5.90 4.15
C PRO A 78 -22.33 -6.55 5.31
N GLU A 79 -22.27 -5.95 6.49
CA GLU A 79 -22.97 -6.42 7.71
C GLU A 79 -24.49 -6.59 7.52
N HIS A 80 -25.12 -5.81 6.64
CA HIS A 80 -26.55 -5.90 6.33
C HIS A 80 -26.87 -6.90 5.21
N CYS A 81 -25.88 -7.27 4.41
CA CYS A 81 -26.07 -8.06 3.19
C CYS A 81 -25.61 -9.52 3.35
N ARG A 82 -25.04 -9.91 4.50
CA ARG A 82 -24.51 -11.27 4.75
C ARG A 82 -25.53 -12.38 4.47
N SER A 83 -26.80 -12.16 4.78
CA SER A 83 -27.86 -13.16 4.59
C SER A 83 -28.27 -13.39 3.13
N ILE A 84 -27.97 -12.44 2.24
CA ILE A 84 -28.38 -12.49 0.82
C ILE A 84 -27.21 -12.71 -0.13
N LEU A 85 -25.98 -12.44 0.31
CA LEU A 85 -24.78 -12.56 -0.53
C LEU A 85 -24.16 -13.96 -0.45
N PRO A 86 -23.69 -14.51 -1.58
CA PRO A 86 -22.79 -15.67 -1.56
C PRO A 86 -21.50 -15.35 -0.80
N SER A 87 -20.92 -16.33 -0.08
CA SER A 87 -19.68 -16.13 0.71
C SER A 87 -18.58 -15.47 -0.13
N LYS A 88 -18.33 -15.99 -1.34
CA LYS A 88 -17.31 -15.43 -2.25
C LYS A 88 -17.50 -13.95 -2.56
N VAL A 89 -18.74 -13.46 -2.69
CA VAL A 89 -19.01 -12.04 -2.98
C VAL A 89 -18.84 -11.21 -1.72
N TYR A 90 -19.30 -11.72 -0.57
CA TYR A 90 -19.12 -11.08 0.72
C TYR A 90 -17.64 -10.89 1.06
N ASP A 91 -16.85 -11.95 0.91
CA ASP A 91 -15.42 -11.97 1.22
C ASP A 91 -14.68 -10.98 0.30
N LYS A 92 -14.95 -11.02 -1.01
CA LYS A 92 -14.44 -10.03 -1.98
C LYS A 92 -14.79 -8.58 -1.62
N TRP A 93 -16.00 -8.32 -1.14
CA TRP A 93 -16.38 -6.97 -0.71
C TRP A 93 -15.57 -6.54 0.53
N GLY A 94 -15.39 -7.46 1.49
CA GLY A 94 -14.52 -7.25 2.65
C GLY A 94 -13.09 -6.92 2.25
N ASP A 95 -12.48 -7.75 1.40
CA ASP A 95 -11.12 -7.54 0.88
C ASP A 95 -10.99 -6.19 0.19
N ALA A 96 -11.94 -5.83 -0.67
CA ALA A 96 -11.93 -4.56 -1.38
C ALA A 96 -12.08 -3.36 -0.45
N LEU A 97 -12.85 -3.47 0.65
CA LEU A 97 -12.93 -2.44 1.67
C LEU A 97 -11.60 -2.30 2.43
N CYS A 98 -10.99 -3.41 2.82
CA CYS A 98 -9.66 -3.42 3.44
C CYS A 98 -8.62 -2.77 2.52
N GLU A 99 -8.60 -3.14 1.24
CA GLU A 99 -7.71 -2.55 0.24
C GLU A 99 -7.93 -1.04 0.06
N ALA A 100 -9.18 -0.58 0.13
CA ALA A 100 -9.53 0.84 0.04
C ALA A 100 -9.09 1.65 1.27
N MET A 101 -8.86 1.00 2.42
CA MET A 101 -8.31 1.65 3.61
C MET A 101 -6.78 1.79 3.53
N ILE A 102 -6.11 0.97 2.73
CA ILE A 102 -4.65 1.05 2.55
C ILE A 102 -4.32 2.23 1.65
N SER A 103 -3.69 3.26 2.21
CA SER A 103 -3.23 4.43 1.45
C SER A 103 -2.23 4.01 0.37
N ALA A 104 -2.26 4.67 -0.78
CA ALA A 104 -1.22 4.51 -1.81
C ALA A 104 0.19 4.80 -1.26
N ARG A 105 0.31 5.61 -0.21
CA ARG A 105 1.58 5.91 0.48
C ARG A 105 2.13 4.73 1.28
N ASP A 106 1.25 3.82 1.69
CA ASP A 106 1.61 2.65 2.50
C ASP A 106 1.96 1.45 1.61
N LYS A 107 1.68 1.53 0.30
CA LYS A 107 2.05 0.53 -0.69
C LYS A 107 3.46 0.80 -1.23
N PHE A 108 4.31 -0.22 -1.25
CA PHE A 108 5.63 -0.14 -1.88
C PHE A 108 6.05 -1.51 -2.41
N TYR A 109 7.00 -1.55 -3.33
CA TYR A 109 7.48 -2.80 -3.91
C TYR A 109 8.73 -3.29 -3.19
N CYS A 110 8.87 -4.61 -3.15
CA CYS A 110 10.10 -5.27 -2.76
C CYS A 110 11.28 -4.71 -3.60
N PRO A 111 12.39 -4.28 -2.98
CA PRO A 111 13.48 -3.62 -3.71
C PRO A 111 14.31 -4.55 -4.59
N PHE A 112 14.12 -5.86 -4.45
CA PHE A 112 14.80 -6.87 -5.25
C PHE A 112 14.08 -7.03 -6.60
N LYS A 113 14.77 -6.68 -7.69
CA LYS A 113 14.21 -6.62 -9.05
C LYS A 113 13.56 -7.95 -9.48
N ASP A 114 14.17 -9.06 -9.09
CA ASP A 114 13.71 -10.43 -9.34
C ASP A 114 12.50 -10.85 -8.50
N CYS A 115 12.12 -10.08 -7.48
CA CYS A 115 10.93 -10.32 -6.66
C CYS A 115 9.84 -9.28 -6.95
N SER A 116 10.10 -8.00 -6.69
CA SER A 116 9.18 -6.88 -6.93
C SER A 116 7.75 -7.09 -6.39
N ALA A 117 7.58 -7.93 -5.35
CA ALA A 117 6.29 -8.16 -4.69
C ALA A 117 5.73 -6.85 -4.10
N LEU A 118 4.42 -6.64 -4.19
CA LEU A 118 3.75 -5.50 -3.55
C LEU A 118 3.63 -5.74 -2.05
N LEU A 119 4.15 -4.81 -1.25
CA LEU A 119 4.17 -4.83 0.20
C LEU A 119 3.38 -3.64 0.76
N VAL A 120 2.81 -3.83 1.95
CA VAL A 120 2.06 -2.81 2.68
C VAL A 120 2.79 -2.51 3.97
N LYS A 121 3.01 -1.22 4.26
CA LYS A 121 3.64 -0.76 5.48
C LYS A 121 2.75 -1.12 6.67
N GLY A 122 3.28 -1.91 7.60
CA GLY A 122 2.59 -2.23 8.85
C GLY A 122 2.36 -0.98 9.70
N THR A 123 1.31 -1.01 10.51
CA THR A 123 0.92 0.07 11.44
C THR A 123 1.81 0.14 12.68
N ASP A 124 2.78 -0.76 12.82
CA ASP A 124 3.61 -0.85 14.01
C ASP A 124 4.73 0.20 13.96
N TYR A 125 4.46 1.32 14.63
CA TYR A 125 5.30 2.51 14.80
C TYR A 125 6.60 2.27 15.59
N ARG A 126 7.10 1.04 15.68
CA ARG A 126 8.46 0.84 16.21
C ARG A 126 9.42 1.15 15.08
N ASP A 127 10.44 1.97 15.35
CA ASP A 127 11.50 2.41 14.43
C ASP A 127 12.37 1.26 13.84
N ILE A 128 11.85 0.04 13.82
CA ILE A 128 12.44 -1.13 13.21
C ILE A 128 12.22 -1.01 11.70
N PHE A 129 13.22 -0.43 11.04
CA PHE A 129 13.24 -0.30 9.58
C PHE A 129 13.67 -1.59 8.89
N GLU A 130 14.21 -2.55 9.64
CA GLU A 130 14.53 -3.89 9.15
C GLU A 130 13.24 -4.66 8.91
N SER A 131 13.07 -5.18 7.70
CA SER A 131 11.88 -5.94 7.34
C SER A 131 12.26 -7.06 6.39
N GLU A 132 11.57 -8.19 6.52
CA GLU A 132 11.75 -9.34 5.64
C GLU A 132 10.64 -9.36 4.59
N CYS A 133 10.99 -9.61 3.33
CA CYS A 133 9.98 -9.77 2.30
C CYS A 133 9.32 -11.16 2.43
N PRO A 134 7.98 -11.27 2.57
CA PRO A 134 7.31 -12.55 2.73
C PRO A 134 7.36 -13.44 1.47
N MET A 135 7.72 -12.89 0.31
CA MET A 135 7.77 -13.63 -0.95
C MET A 135 9.17 -14.18 -1.27
N CYS A 136 10.22 -13.47 -0.88
CA CYS A 136 11.60 -13.87 -1.20
C CYS A 136 12.51 -14.01 0.01
N HIS A 137 11.99 -13.79 1.22
CA HIS A 137 12.68 -13.92 2.51
C HIS A 137 13.96 -13.11 2.66
N ARG A 138 14.17 -12.12 1.79
CA ARG A 138 15.33 -11.23 1.86
C ARG A 138 15.01 -10.00 2.70
N LEU A 139 15.98 -9.61 3.51
CA LEU A 139 15.92 -8.43 4.36
C LEU A 139 16.07 -7.15 3.53
N PHE A 140 15.27 -6.16 3.88
CA PHE A 140 15.29 -4.83 3.28
C PHE A 140 15.02 -3.74 4.32
N CYS A 141 15.39 -2.50 3.97
CA CYS A 141 15.06 -1.34 4.78
C CYS A 141 13.73 -0.73 4.32
N ALA A 142 12.67 -0.82 5.13
CA ALA A 142 11.35 -0.29 4.80
C ALA A 142 11.31 1.24 4.68
N LYS A 143 12.23 1.94 5.35
CA LYS A 143 12.37 3.41 5.27
C LYS A 143 13.07 3.86 4.00
N CYS A 144 14.21 3.24 3.68
CA CYS A 144 15.00 3.59 2.51
C CYS A 144 14.49 2.92 1.22
N LYS A 145 13.68 1.86 1.34
CA LYS A 145 13.15 1.03 0.23
C LYS A 145 14.26 0.43 -0.64
N VAL A 146 15.26 -0.15 0.00
CA VAL A 146 16.47 -0.73 -0.61
C VAL A 146 16.85 -2.03 0.12
N PRO A 147 17.72 -2.88 -0.44
CA PRO A 147 18.29 -4.01 0.30
C PRO A 147 18.84 -3.59 1.66
N TRP A 148 18.80 -4.51 2.62
CA TRP A 148 19.19 -4.20 3.99
C TRP A 148 20.65 -3.74 4.08
N HIS A 149 20.89 -2.72 4.90
CA HIS A 149 22.18 -2.07 5.08
C HIS A 149 22.57 -2.02 6.56
N SER A 150 22.79 -3.20 7.17
CA SER A 150 23.03 -3.40 8.60
C SER A 150 24.16 -2.55 9.18
N GLU A 151 25.16 -2.23 8.37
CA GLU A 151 26.40 -1.63 8.84
C GLU A 151 26.33 -0.11 8.96
N ILE A 152 25.31 0.52 8.37
CA ILE A 152 25.15 1.97 8.39
C ILE A 152 23.72 2.38 8.68
N THR A 153 23.60 3.54 9.34
CA THR A 153 22.30 4.15 9.57
C THR A 153 21.65 4.59 8.26
N CYS A 154 20.32 4.66 8.23
CA CYS A 154 19.58 5.23 7.08
C CYS A 154 20.10 6.63 6.71
N ARG A 155 20.51 7.44 7.70
CA ARG A 155 21.03 8.80 7.48
C ARG A 155 22.37 8.79 6.75
N GLU A 156 23.25 7.85 7.07
CA GLU A 156 24.52 7.67 6.36
C GLU A 156 24.28 7.13 4.95
N PHE A 157 23.42 6.11 4.81
CA PHE A 157 23.09 5.53 3.51
C PHE A 157 22.56 6.58 2.52
N GLN A 158 21.71 7.51 2.98
CA GLN A 158 21.16 8.56 2.10
C GLN A 158 22.20 9.60 1.65
N LYS A 159 23.34 9.74 2.36
CA LYS A 159 24.43 10.62 1.95
C LYS A 159 25.35 10.00 0.90
N LEU A 160 25.30 8.68 0.72
CA LEU A 160 26.09 7.97 -0.28
C LEU A 160 25.56 8.25 -1.69
N HIS A 161 26.46 8.35 -2.66
CA HIS A 161 26.11 8.34 -4.07
C HIS A 161 25.58 6.95 -4.48
N LYS A 162 24.90 6.85 -5.63
CA LYS A 162 24.24 5.59 -6.05
C LYS A 162 25.25 4.45 -6.27
N ASP A 163 26.42 4.81 -6.77
CA ASP A 163 27.59 3.97 -7.04
C ASP A 163 28.38 3.58 -5.78
N GLU A 164 27.91 3.97 -4.59
CA GLU A 164 28.55 3.63 -3.30
C GLU A 164 27.60 2.88 -2.37
N ARG A 165 26.43 2.50 -2.86
CA ARG A 165 25.34 1.89 -2.07
C ARG A 165 25.31 0.37 -2.21
N GLU A 166 26.21 -0.22 -2.98
CA GLU A 166 26.32 -1.67 -3.05
C GLU A 166 26.89 -2.22 -1.73
N ARG A 167 26.66 -3.52 -1.50
CA ARG A 167 27.05 -4.16 -0.24
C ARG A 167 28.57 -4.06 -0.05
N GLU A 168 29.32 -4.32 -1.11
CA GLU A 168 30.77 -4.30 -1.15
C GLU A 168 31.32 -2.89 -0.85
N ASP A 169 30.69 -1.84 -1.39
CA ASP A 169 31.07 -0.45 -1.13
C ASP A 169 30.83 -0.05 0.34
N ILE A 170 29.68 -0.46 0.89
CA ILE A 170 29.34 -0.21 2.30
C ILE A 170 30.35 -0.94 3.21
N MET A 171 30.71 -2.19 2.88
CA MET A 171 31.74 -2.95 3.58
C MET A 171 33.11 -2.28 3.49
N LEU A 172 33.52 -1.80 2.31
CA LEU A 172 34.78 -1.07 2.12
C LEU A 172 34.80 0.23 2.95
N MET A 173 33.72 1.00 2.95
CA MET A 173 33.60 2.21 3.76
C MET A 173 33.74 1.91 5.26
N GLN A 174 33.17 0.81 5.73
CA GLN A 174 33.29 0.39 7.14
C GLN A 174 34.71 -0.04 7.49
N LEU A 175 35.35 -0.82 6.62
CA LEU A 175 36.75 -1.17 6.78
C LEU A 175 37.63 0.08 6.84
N ALA A 176 37.40 1.03 5.94
CA ALA A 176 38.09 2.31 5.90
C ALA A 176 37.88 3.12 7.19
N LYS A 177 36.66 3.18 7.74
CA LYS A 177 36.38 3.81 9.05
C LYS A 177 37.17 3.13 10.17
N LYS A 178 37.14 1.78 10.23
CA LYS A 178 37.83 0.99 11.26
C LYS A 178 39.36 1.16 11.18
N LYS A 179 39.91 1.20 9.97
CA LYS A 179 41.34 1.38 9.70
C LYS A 179 41.78 2.84 9.66
N LYS A 180 40.84 3.79 9.79
CA LYS A 180 41.09 5.24 9.64
C LYS A 180 41.78 5.58 8.31
N TRP A 181 41.34 4.95 7.23
CA TRP A 181 41.79 5.27 5.87
C TRP A 181 41.21 6.61 5.42
N ALA A 182 42.05 7.44 4.84
CA ALA A 182 41.63 8.74 4.35
C ALA A 182 41.07 8.61 2.93
N ARG A 183 40.08 9.44 2.61
CA ARG A 183 39.46 9.43 1.29
C ARG A 183 39.97 10.61 0.47
N CYS A 184 40.50 10.33 -0.73
CA CYS A 184 40.96 11.40 -1.62
C CYS A 184 39.78 12.30 -2.02
N SER A 185 39.89 13.61 -1.82
CA SER A 185 38.82 14.56 -2.15
C SER A 185 38.55 14.67 -3.66
N LYS A 186 39.55 14.41 -4.52
CA LYS A 186 39.44 14.45 -5.98
C LYS A 186 38.84 13.18 -6.58
N CYS A 187 39.45 12.00 -6.34
CA CYS A 187 39.02 10.74 -6.98
C CYS A 187 38.19 9.82 -6.07
N LYS A 188 37.98 10.20 -4.80
CA LYS A 188 37.19 9.44 -3.82
C LYS A 188 37.69 8.02 -3.49
N PHE A 189 38.86 7.60 -3.97
CA PHE A 189 39.47 6.36 -3.49
C PHE A 189 39.99 6.49 -2.06
N TYR A 190 39.88 5.40 -1.31
CA TYR A 190 40.51 5.26 0.00
C TYR A 190 42.02 5.07 -0.16
N VAL A 191 42.76 5.78 0.67
CA VAL A 191 44.22 5.73 0.74
C VAL A 191 44.57 5.25 2.14
N GLU A 192 45.31 4.15 2.20
CA GLU A 192 45.94 3.67 3.42
C GLU A 192 47.27 4.40 3.63
N ARG A 193 47.53 4.82 4.88
CA ARG A 193 48.83 5.34 5.30
C ARG A 193 49.49 4.34 6.24
N THR A 194 50.63 3.83 5.84
CA THR A 194 51.49 2.94 6.64
C THR A 194 52.42 3.74 7.55
N GLU A 195 53.04 4.80 7.01
CA GLU A 195 54.03 5.65 7.69
C GLU A 195 54.12 7.04 7.04
N GLY A 196 54.86 7.98 7.66
CA GLY A 196 55.16 9.29 7.08
C GLY A 196 54.21 10.45 7.42
N CYS A 197 54.34 11.55 6.66
CA CYS A 197 53.65 12.81 6.89
C CYS A 197 52.13 12.73 6.63
N LEU A 198 51.38 13.72 7.12
CA LEU A 198 49.95 13.88 6.86
C LEU A 198 49.66 14.41 5.45
N ALA A 199 50.61 15.06 4.79
CA ALA A 199 50.48 15.45 3.39
C ALA A 199 50.71 14.22 2.49
N MET A 200 49.63 13.68 1.94
CA MET A 200 49.64 12.43 1.18
C MET A 200 49.29 12.67 -0.28
N ARG A 201 50.03 12.03 -1.20
CA ARG A 201 49.76 12.06 -2.64
C ARG A 201 48.96 10.83 -3.06
N CYS A 202 47.74 11.03 -3.54
CA CYS A 202 46.93 9.96 -4.11
C CYS A 202 47.51 9.46 -5.45
N ARG A 203 47.18 8.22 -5.84
CA ARG A 203 47.51 7.65 -7.16
C ARG A 203 46.98 8.48 -8.34
N CYS A 204 45.94 9.29 -8.14
CA CYS A 204 45.43 10.23 -9.14
C CYS A 204 46.25 11.54 -9.26
N GLY A 205 47.35 11.67 -8.52
CA GLY A 205 48.23 12.84 -8.50
C GLY A 205 47.79 13.96 -7.53
N HIS A 206 46.63 13.86 -6.88
CA HIS A 206 46.15 14.86 -5.93
C HIS A 206 46.84 14.73 -4.56
N THR A 207 47.45 15.81 -4.08
CA THR A 207 48.05 15.87 -2.74
C THR A 207 47.06 16.46 -1.74
N PHE A 208 46.77 15.74 -0.66
CA PHE A 208 45.78 16.13 0.33
C PHE A 208 46.23 15.80 1.76
N CYS A 209 45.68 16.50 2.74
CA CYS A 209 45.92 16.21 4.15
C CYS A 209 45.11 14.98 4.56
N TYR A 210 45.77 13.98 5.12
CA TYR A 210 45.18 12.69 5.47
C TYR A 210 44.09 12.80 6.55
N ASN A 211 44.18 13.80 7.44
CA ASN A 211 43.18 13.99 8.50
C ASN A 211 41.91 14.70 8.02
N CYS A 212 42.02 15.71 7.17
CA CYS A 212 40.87 16.56 6.79
C CYS A 212 40.43 16.41 5.33
N GLY A 213 41.22 15.76 4.48
CA GLY A 213 40.93 15.60 3.04
C GLY A 213 41.18 16.84 2.19
N ALA A 214 41.61 17.97 2.78
CA ALA A 214 41.84 19.23 2.07
C ALA A 214 43.08 19.16 1.18
N TYR A 215 43.06 19.89 0.06
CA TYR A 215 44.20 20.01 -0.84
C TYR A 215 45.38 20.70 -0.16
N VAL A 216 46.59 20.19 -0.38
CA VAL A 216 47.82 20.72 0.24
C VAL A 216 48.62 21.49 -0.81
N SER A 217 48.52 22.81 -0.75
CA SER A 217 49.47 23.77 -1.35
C SER A 217 50.08 24.66 -0.26
N ASP A 218 49.22 25.24 0.60
CA ASP A 218 49.56 26.04 1.79
C ASP A 218 48.59 25.73 2.95
N HIS A 219 48.33 24.45 3.21
CA HIS A 219 47.32 24.04 4.19
C HIS A 219 47.89 23.95 5.61
N TYR A 220 47.60 24.96 6.44
CA TYR A 220 47.74 24.82 7.90
C TYR A 220 46.52 24.06 8.45
N CYS A 221 46.73 22.83 8.87
CA CYS A 221 45.65 22.02 9.43
C CYS A 221 45.53 22.30 10.93
N THR A 222 44.45 22.95 11.35
CA THR A 222 44.16 23.20 12.78
C THR A 222 44.11 21.91 13.63
N ASN A 223 43.79 20.77 13.02
CA ASN A 223 43.83 19.45 13.67
C ASN A 223 45.24 18.81 13.69
N CYS A 224 46.20 19.30 12.91
CA CYS A 224 47.56 18.76 12.83
C CYS A 224 48.63 19.73 13.35
N LYS A 225 48.24 20.98 13.64
CA LYS A 225 49.11 22.10 14.05
C LYS A 225 50.28 22.37 13.09
N HIS A 226 50.15 21.97 11.83
CA HIS A 226 51.10 22.14 10.73
C HIS A 226 50.32 22.31 9.44
#